data_AF-A0A318A5N6-F1
#
_entry.id   AF-A0A318A5N6-F1
#
_cell.length_a   1.000
_cell.length_b   1.000
_cell.length_c   1.000
_cell.angle_alpha   90.00
_cell.angle_beta   90.00
_cell.angle_gamma   90.00
#
_symmetry.space_group_name_H-M   'P 1'
#
loop_
_entity.id
_entity.type
_entity.pdbx_description
1 polymer ?
#
loop_
_entity_poly.entity_id
_entity_poly.type
_entity_poly.pdbx_seq_one_letter_code
_entity_poly.pdbx_strand_id
1 'polypeptide(L)' 'MQATIQLTSGVHPRYVAHCSNDADCLVITSNPDDAMLFSSDFARYLLEQLEPMWPLAQLSHAVSEEA' A
#
# COMPACT_ATOMS: atom_id res chain seq x y z
N MET A 1 -3.48 14.39 -2.52
CA MET A 1 -2.54 13.71 -1.62
C MET A 1 -2.46 12.25 -2.04
N GLN A 2 -1.25 11.68 -2.10
CA GLN A 2 -1.02 10.28 -2.42
C GLN A 2 -0.69 9.49 -1.15
N ALA A 3 -1.06 8.22 -1.11
CA ALA A 3 -0.85 7.35 0.03
C ALA A 3 -0.39 5.96 -0.44
N THR A 4 0.44 5.31 0.36
CA THR A 4 0.74 3.89 0.22
C THR A 4 -0.19 3.08 1.12
N ILE A 5 -0.38 1.80 0.80
CA ILE A 5 -1.09 0.87 1.67
C ILE A 5 -0.06 0.03 2.38
N GLN A 6 0.02 0.18 3.71
CA GLN A 6 0.85 -0.66 4.56
C GLN A 6 0.01 -1.81 5.11
N LEU A 7 0.42 -3.02 4.76
CA LEU A 7 -0.14 -4.28 5.24
C LEU A 7 0.65 -4.72 6.48
N THR A 8 0.04 -4.67 7.65
CA THR A 8 0.68 -5.11 8.89
C THR A 8 0.50 -6.64 9.04
N SER A 9 1.48 -7.44 8.57
CA SER A 9 1.59 -8.88 8.89
C SER A 9 2.73 -9.12 9.88
N GLY A 10 2.42 -9.21 11.17
CA GLY A 10 3.40 -9.64 12.17
C GLY A 10 4.63 -8.73 12.28
N VAL A 11 5.84 -9.29 12.15
CA VAL A 11 7.12 -8.67 12.57
C VAL A 11 7.63 -7.60 11.61
N HIS A 12 7.22 -7.61 10.34
CA HIS A 12 7.70 -6.66 9.33
C HIS A 12 6.54 -6.02 8.56
N PRO A 13 6.58 -4.68 8.34
CA PRO A 13 5.60 -4.01 7.51
C PRO A 13 5.73 -4.50 6.06
N ARG A 14 4.59 -4.75 5.43
CA ARG A 14 4.50 -5.05 4.00
C ARG A 14 3.74 -3.93 3.31
N TYR A 15 3.89 -3.82 2.01
CA TYR A 15 3.27 -2.76 1.21
C TYR A 15 2.66 -3.34 -0.05
N VAL A 16 1.65 -2.66 -0.59
CA VAL A 16 1.12 -2.97 -1.91
C VAL A 16 1.99 -2.31 -2.98
N ALA A 17 2.39 -3.08 -3.98
CA ALA A 17 3.23 -2.69 -5.11
C ALA A 17 2.60 -3.13 -6.44
N HIS A 18 3.10 -2.63 -7.56
CA HIS A 18 2.72 -3.11 -8.90
C HIS A 18 3.51 -4.35 -9.31
N CYS A 19 2.87 -5.25 -10.02
CA CYS A 19 3.57 -6.28 -10.77
C CYS A 19 4.30 -5.63 -11.95
N SER A 20 5.60 -5.88 -12.11
CA SER A 20 6.42 -5.27 -13.17
C SER A 20 5.90 -5.54 -14.60
N ASN A 21 5.08 -6.58 -14.78
CA ASN A 21 4.58 -7.01 -16.09
C ASN A 21 3.14 -6.61 -16.38
N ASP A 22 2.39 -6.09 -15.39
CA ASP A 22 0.98 -5.79 -15.57
C ASP A 22 0.54 -4.65 -14.64
N ALA A 23 0.03 -3.58 -15.25
CA ALA A 23 -0.37 -2.36 -14.54
C ALA A 23 -1.67 -2.51 -13.73
N ASP A 24 -2.41 -3.62 -13.88
CA ASP A 24 -3.60 -3.90 -13.08
C ASP A 24 -3.34 -4.97 -12.02
N CYS A 25 -2.14 -5.55 -11.99
CA CYS A 25 -1.76 -6.59 -11.04
C CYS A 25 -1.05 -5.99 -9.83
N LEU A 26 -1.68 -6.16 -8.66
CA LEU A 26 -1.14 -5.75 -7.37
C LEU A 26 -0.40 -6.91 -6.70
N VAL A 27 0.81 -6.63 -6.21
CA VAL A 27 1.65 -7.59 -5.48
C VAL A 27 1.98 -7.04 -4.09
N ILE A 28 2.37 -7.92 -3.17
CA ILE A 28 2.79 -7.53 -1.82
C ILE A 28 4.31 -7.56 -1.76
N THR A 29 4.91 -6.42 -1.42
CA THR A 29 6.35 -6.29 -1.20
C THR A 29 6.66 -6.05 0.28
N SER A 30 7.88 -6.35 0.70
CA SER A 30 8.41 -5.90 2.01
C SER A 30 9.37 -4.72 1.85
N ASN A 31 9.64 -4.30 0.62
CA ASN A 31 10.48 -3.16 0.31
C ASN A 31 9.60 -1.90 0.18
N PRO A 32 9.75 -0.88 1.05
CA PRO A 32 8.98 0.35 0.94
C PRO A 32 9.28 1.15 -0.34
N ASP A 33 10.47 1.01 -0.93
CA ASP A 33 10.84 1.72 -2.16
C ASP A 33 10.08 1.20 -3.38
N ASP A 34 9.57 -0.04 -3.33
CA ASP A 34 8.74 -0.64 -4.37
C ASP A 34 7.24 -0.39 -4.13
N ALA A 35 6.87 0.26 -3.01
CA ALA A 35 5.48 0.50 -2.65
C ALA A 35 4.82 1.47 -3.64
N MET A 36 3.60 1.14 -4.07
CA MET A 36 2.87 1.99 -4.98
C MET A 36 2.17 3.13 -4.24
N LEU A 37 2.28 4.32 -4.82
CA LEU A 37 1.49 5.49 -4.44
C LEU A 37 0.13 5.46 -5.13
N PHE A 38 -0.92 5.37 -4.32
CA PHE A 38 -2.30 5.45 -4.75
C PHE A 38 -2.88 6.83 -4.47
N SER A 39 -3.93 7.21 -5.21
CA SER A 39 -4.78 8.32 -4.78
C SER A 39 -5.48 7.96 -3.47
N SER A 40 -5.75 8.95 -2.62
CA SER A 40 -6.36 8.69 -1.30
C SER A 40 -7.70 7.94 -1.41
N ASP A 41 -8.53 8.27 -2.40
CA ASP A 41 -9.83 7.63 -2.63
C ASP A 41 -9.69 6.17 -3.06
N PHE A 42 -8.76 5.89 -3.98
CA PHE A 42 -8.51 4.52 -4.44
C PHE A 42 -7.85 3.68 -3.35
N ALA A 43 -6.96 4.27 -2.55
CA ALA A 43 -6.31 3.59 -1.44
C ALA A 43 -7.31 3.16 -0.36
N ARG A 44 -8.32 4.01 -0.05
CA ARG A 44 -9.42 3.66 0.86
C ARG A 44 -10.26 2.51 0.30
N TYR A 45 -10.64 2.59 -0.97
CA TYR A 45 -11.38 1.52 -1.64
C TYR A 45 -10.63 0.18 -1.57
N LEU A 46 -9.32 0.18 -1.84
CA LEU A 46 -8.49 -1.02 -1.72
C LEU A 46 -8.39 -1.53 -0.27
N LEU A 47 -8.31 -0.65 0.72
CA LEU A 47 -8.28 -1.06 2.13
C LEU A 47 -9.55 -1.82 2.52
N GLU A 48 -10.73 -1.36 2.10
CA GLU A 48 -12.00 -2.05 2.37
C GLU A 48 -12.02 -3.46 1.75
N GLN A 49 -11.41 -3.62 0.57
CA GLN A 49 -11.28 -4.94 -0.09
C GLN A 49 -10.26 -5.85 0.63
N LEU A 50 -9.24 -5.26 1.25
CA LEU A 50 -8.16 -5.98 1.91
C LEU A 50 -8.47 -6.34 3.36
N GLU A 51 -9.37 -5.63 4.04
CA GLU A 51 -9.78 -5.84 5.43
C GLU A 51 -10.01 -7.32 5.82
N PRO A 52 -10.74 -8.16 5.05
CA PRO A 52 -10.97 -9.56 5.44
C PRO A 52 -9.71 -10.42 5.49
N MET A 53 -8.66 -10.06 4.75
CA MET A 53 -7.38 -10.78 4.74
C MET A 53 -6.31 -10.06 5.57
N TRP A 54 -6.43 -8.74 5.69
CA TRP A 54 -5.46 -7.81 6.26
C TRP A 54 -6.16 -6.78 7.14
N PRO A 55 -6.73 -7.19 8.29
CA PRO A 55 -7.52 -6.31 9.14
C PRO A 55 -6.71 -5.17 9.77
N LEU A 56 -5.38 -5.29 9.76
CA LEU A 56 -4.44 -4.28 10.26
C LEU A 56 -3.79 -3.48 9.11
N ALA A 57 -4.34 -3.57 7.89
CA ALA A 57 -3.91 -2.73 6.79
C ALA A 57 -4.31 -1.28 7.07
N GLN A 58 -3.40 -0.35 6.77
CA GLN A 58 -3.61 1.08 6.99
C GLN A 58 -2.99 1.90 5.87
N LEU A 59 -3.50 3.12 5.69
CA LEU A 59 -2.85 4.09 4.81
C LEU A 59 -1.59 4.60 5.50
N SER A 60 -0.46 4.49 4.81
CA SER A 60 0.76 5.20 5.18
C SER A 60 0.92 6.36 4.21
N HIS A 61 0.74 7.57 4.72
CA HIS A 61 0.96 8.77 3.94
C HIS A 61 2.45 8.93 3.74
N ALA A 62 2.89 8.96 2.48
CA ALA A 62 4.22 9.46 2.17
C ALA A 62 4.23 10.92 2.64
N VAL A 63 4.89 11.17 3.78
CA VAL A 63 5.23 12.53 4.15
C VAL A 63 6.25 12.93 3.10
N SER A 64 5.81 13.68 2.09
CA SER A 64 6.77 14.46 1.31
C SER A 64 7.45 15.35 2.34
N GLU A 65 8.66 14.97 2.76
CA GLU A 65 9.59 15.88 3.38
C GLU A 65 9.95 16.90 2.29
N GLU A 66 9.08 17.89 2.10
CA GLU A 66 9.44 19.15 1.46
C GLU A 66 10.17 19.97 2.54
N ALA A 67 11.49 19.88 2.54
CA ALA A 67 12.40 20.79 3.23
C ALA A 67 13.46 21.28 2.24
#